data_AF-W7IFG6-F1
#
_entry.id   AF-W7IFG6-F1
#
_cell.length_a   1.000
_cell.length_b   1.000
_cell.length_c   1.000
_cell.angle_alpha   90.00
_cell.angle_beta   90.00
_cell.angle_gamma   90.00
#
_symmetry.space_group_name_H-M   'P 1'
#
loop_
_entity.id
_entity.type
_entity.pdbx_description
1 polymer ?
#
loop_
_entity_poly.entity_id
_entity_poly.type
_entity_poly.pdbx_seq_one_letter_code
_entity_poly.pdbx_strand_id
1 'polypeptide(L)'
;MAPFAGVLGRARELGLRMVHHAGEQCGAWSVAEAVRVGCADRVGHGLSVLEDVELVAEVRDRGVGLEVCPASNVELGLVGSVGVHPLPRLLEAGLVVSLNTDVPAMTGVSLSGEFALVRSELGFSDGELAGLARAGVESSFAPAVVKERLVGGIGAWLAG
;
A
#
# COMPACT_ATOMS: atom_id res chain seq x y z
N MET A 1 -17.58 -0.22 8.33
CA MET A 1 -17.83 -1.37 7.43
C MET A 1 -18.91 -2.33 7.91
N ALA A 2 -19.15 -2.51 9.22
CA ALA A 2 -20.17 -3.46 9.73
C ALA A 2 -21.55 -3.39 9.04
N PRO A 3 -22.13 -2.22 8.72
CA PRO A 3 -23.41 -2.14 7.99
C PRO A 3 -23.38 -2.78 6.59
N PHE A 4 -22.20 -2.94 5.99
CA PHE A 4 -21.99 -3.49 4.66
C PHE A 4 -21.55 -4.96 4.68
N ALA A 5 -21.37 -5.59 5.86
CA ALA A 5 -20.83 -6.95 5.97
C ALA A 5 -21.53 -7.97 5.07
N GLY A 6 -22.86 -7.87 4.91
CA GLY A 6 -23.62 -8.75 4.03
C GLY A 6 -23.24 -8.65 2.55
N VAL A 7 -23.11 -7.42 2.01
CA VAL A 7 -22.74 -7.23 0.60
C VAL A 7 -21.26 -7.56 0.35
N LEU A 8 -20.38 -7.26 1.30
CA LEU A 8 -18.96 -7.59 1.21
C LEU A 8 -18.74 -9.11 1.28
N GLY A 9 -19.47 -9.81 2.15
CA GLY A 9 -19.50 -11.27 2.19
C GLY A 9 -19.94 -11.87 0.86
N ARG A 10 -21.02 -11.34 0.27
CA ARG A 10 -21.51 -11.81 -1.04
C ARG A 10 -20.50 -11.54 -2.17
N ALA A 11 -19.83 -10.40 -2.17
CA ALA A 11 -18.78 -10.08 -3.13
C ALA A 11 -17.64 -11.11 -3.08
N ARG A 12 -17.21 -11.46 -1.87
CA ARG A 12 -16.16 -12.47 -1.64
C ARG A 12 -16.58 -13.86 -2.10
N GLU A 13 -17.81 -14.29 -1.83
CA GLU A 13 -18.35 -15.57 -2.32
C GLU A 13 -18.33 -15.67 -3.85
N LEU A 14 -18.50 -14.54 -4.53
CA LEU A 14 -18.43 -14.42 -5.99
C LEU A 14 -17.00 -14.31 -6.52
N GLY A 15 -15.99 -14.34 -5.65
CA GLY A 15 -14.58 -14.25 -6.01
C GLY A 15 -14.11 -12.83 -6.37
N LEU A 16 -14.89 -11.79 -6.02
CA LEU A 16 -14.45 -10.41 -6.18
C LEU A 16 -13.33 -10.09 -5.18
N ARG A 17 -12.40 -9.26 -5.63
CA ARG A 17 -11.30 -8.75 -4.81
C ARG A 17 -11.73 -7.50 -4.07
N MET A 18 -11.24 -7.35 -2.84
CA MET A 18 -11.66 -6.33 -1.91
C MET A 18 -10.52 -5.34 -1.68
N VAL A 19 -10.77 -4.07 -2.00
CA VAL A 19 -9.86 -2.96 -1.69
C VAL A 19 -10.66 -1.89 -0.98
N HIS A 20 -10.15 -1.41 0.14
CA HIS A 20 -10.81 -0.41 0.95
C HIS A 20 -9.86 0.72 1.30
N HIS A 21 -10.34 1.95 1.27
CA HIS A 21 -9.65 3.06 1.89
C HIS A 21 -9.79 2.95 3.42
N ALA A 22 -8.67 2.88 4.13
CA ALA A 22 -8.65 2.83 5.59
C ALA A 22 -7.30 3.27 6.13
N GLY A 23 -7.27 3.72 7.38
CA GLY A 23 -6.04 4.14 8.03
C GLY A 23 -5.35 5.37 7.46
N GLU A 24 -6.12 6.18 6.73
CA GLU A 24 -5.69 7.46 6.15
C GLU A 24 -6.07 8.62 7.10
N GLN A 25 -7.36 8.91 7.24
CA GLN A 25 -7.89 9.94 8.14
C GLN A 25 -8.39 9.40 9.48
N CYS A 26 -8.47 8.06 9.60
CA CYS A 26 -8.93 7.36 10.81
C CYS A 26 -7.79 6.51 11.38
N GLY A 27 -7.84 6.24 12.69
CA GLY A 27 -6.83 5.42 13.37
C GLY A 27 -6.85 3.94 12.96
N ALA A 28 -5.98 3.15 13.61
CA ALA A 28 -5.78 1.71 13.34
C ALA A 28 -7.08 0.90 13.32
N TRP A 29 -8.09 1.28 14.11
CA TRP A 29 -9.39 0.62 14.15
C TRP A 29 -10.06 0.52 12.77
N SER A 30 -9.85 1.51 11.90
CA SER A 30 -10.42 1.52 10.54
C SER A 30 -9.73 0.48 9.65
N VAL A 31 -8.41 0.31 9.80
CA VAL A 31 -7.64 -0.74 9.14
C VAL A 31 -8.06 -2.11 9.65
N ALA A 32 -8.25 -2.26 10.97
CA ALA A 32 -8.76 -3.50 11.56
C ALA A 32 -10.14 -3.85 11.00
N GLU A 33 -11.03 -2.87 10.83
CA GLU A 33 -12.35 -3.09 10.25
C GLU A 33 -12.25 -3.52 8.77
N ALA A 34 -11.37 -2.88 7.99
CA ALA A 34 -11.11 -3.25 6.60
C ALA A 34 -10.61 -4.69 6.45
N VAL A 35 -9.69 -5.12 7.33
CA VAL A 35 -9.09 -6.45 7.30
C VAL A 35 -10.05 -7.52 7.82
N ARG A 36 -10.71 -7.26 8.96
CA ARG A 36 -11.51 -8.26 9.68
C ARG A 36 -12.92 -8.39 9.14
N VAL A 37 -13.58 -7.26 8.85
CA VAL A 37 -14.97 -7.22 8.34
C VAL A 37 -14.97 -7.08 6.83
N GLY A 38 -14.16 -6.17 6.30
CA GLY A 38 -14.07 -5.88 4.88
C GLY A 38 -13.38 -6.96 4.05
N CYS A 39 -12.72 -7.92 4.69
CA CYS A 39 -11.95 -8.99 4.07
C CYS A 39 -10.98 -8.45 3.00
N ALA A 40 -10.33 -7.32 3.29
CA ALA A 40 -9.46 -6.63 2.35
C ALA A 40 -8.34 -7.55 1.81
N ASP A 41 -8.20 -7.60 0.48
CA ASP A 41 -6.98 -8.08 -0.17
C ASP A 41 -5.90 -6.99 -0.14
N ARG A 42 -6.31 -5.71 -0.25
CA ARG A 42 -5.44 -4.53 -0.10
C ARG A 42 -6.16 -3.39 0.64
N VAL A 43 -5.39 -2.50 1.25
CA VAL A 43 -5.87 -1.29 1.92
C VAL A 43 -5.25 -0.07 1.26
N GLY A 44 -6.10 0.84 0.79
CA GLY A 44 -5.73 2.19 0.38
C GLY A 44 -5.15 2.95 1.58
N HIS A 45 -3.91 3.42 1.47
CA HIS A 45 -3.10 4.01 2.54
C HIS A 45 -2.69 3.04 3.65
N GLY A 46 -3.48 2.96 4.73
CA GLY A 46 -3.19 2.12 5.91
C GLY A 46 -2.08 2.64 6.83
N LEU A 47 -1.70 3.92 6.79
CA LEU A 47 -0.59 4.47 7.59
C LEU A 47 -0.80 4.27 9.10
N SER A 48 -2.02 4.47 9.58
CA SER A 48 -2.35 4.35 11.01
C SER A 48 -2.30 2.92 11.55
N VAL A 49 -2.05 1.90 10.70
CA VAL A 49 -1.80 0.53 11.17
C VAL A 49 -0.69 0.48 12.23
N LEU A 50 0.31 1.36 12.13
CA LEU A 50 1.45 1.44 13.04
C LEU A 50 1.07 1.89 14.48
N GLU A 51 -0.17 2.34 14.71
CA GLU A 51 -0.67 2.66 16.04
C GLU A 51 -0.97 1.41 16.88
N ASP A 52 -1.09 0.24 16.25
CA ASP A 52 -1.44 -1.04 16.90
C ASP A 52 -0.50 -2.17 16.43
N VAL A 53 0.39 -2.59 17.33
CA VAL A 53 1.40 -3.64 17.05
C VAL A 53 0.78 -5.01 16.76
N GLU A 54 -0.35 -5.34 17.37
CA GLU A 54 -1.04 -6.61 17.12
C GLU A 54 -1.67 -6.59 15.73
N LEU A 55 -2.24 -5.45 15.34
CA LEU A 55 -2.79 -5.26 14.01
C LEU A 55 -1.71 -5.28 12.93
N VAL A 56 -0.53 -4.72 13.18
CA VAL A 56 0.63 -4.83 12.27
C VAL A 56 0.97 -6.29 12.01
N ALA A 57 1.06 -7.12 13.06
CA ALA A 57 1.32 -8.54 12.91
C ALA A 57 0.21 -9.24 12.11
N GLU A 58 -1.06 -8.92 12.40
CA GLU A 58 -2.20 -9.49 11.67
C GLU A 58 -2.18 -9.13 10.17
N VAL A 59 -1.93 -7.87 9.82
CA VAL A 59 -1.87 -7.39 8.43
C VAL A 59 -0.73 -8.07 7.68
N ARG A 60 0.46 -8.15 8.30
CA ARG A 60 1.63 -8.84 7.76
C ARG A 60 1.34 -10.32 7.52
N ASP A 61 0.85 -11.03 8.53
CA ASP A 61 0.68 -12.49 8.48
C ASP A 61 -0.41 -12.89 7.47
N ARG A 62 -1.39 -12.02 7.24
CA ARG A 62 -2.40 -12.18 6.18
C ARG A 62 -1.90 -11.77 4.79
N GLY A 63 -0.77 -11.07 4.70
CA GLY A 63 -0.23 -10.55 3.43
C GLY A 63 -1.10 -9.47 2.78
N VAL A 64 -1.82 -8.68 3.58
CA VAL A 64 -2.67 -7.60 3.05
C VAL A 64 -1.76 -6.45 2.60
N GLY A 65 -1.86 -6.08 1.32
CA GLY A 65 -1.04 -5.01 0.73
C GLY A 65 -1.52 -3.61 1.12
N LEU A 66 -0.59 -2.72 1.47
CA LEU A 66 -0.85 -1.30 1.73
C LEU A 66 -0.48 -0.46 0.50
N GLU A 67 -1.44 0.31 -0.01
CA GLU A 67 -1.27 1.20 -1.15
C GLU A 67 -0.88 2.59 -0.63
N VAL A 68 0.42 2.83 -0.42
CA VAL A 68 0.94 4.06 0.19
C VAL A 68 1.17 5.14 -0.86
N CYS A 69 0.84 6.39 -0.52
CA CYS A 69 0.80 7.51 -1.46
C CYS A 69 1.53 8.74 -0.87
N PRO A 70 2.87 8.77 -0.83
CA PRO A 70 3.63 9.76 -0.07
C PRO A 70 3.27 11.21 -0.37
N ALA A 71 3.17 11.62 -1.64
CA ALA A 71 2.80 12.99 -1.96
C ALA A 71 1.36 13.34 -1.54
N SER A 72 0.40 12.42 -1.76
CA SER A 72 -0.99 12.60 -1.31
C SER A 72 -1.08 12.69 0.21
N ASN A 73 -0.32 11.87 0.95
CA ASN A 73 -0.30 11.90 2.41
C ASN A 73 0.23 13.23 2.96
N VAL A 74 1.14 13.90 2.25
CA VAL A 74 1.57 15.26 2.59
C VAL A 74 0.52 16.30 2.21
N GLU A 75 -0.05 16.22 1.00
CA GLU A 75 -1.07 17.16 0.51
C GLU A 75 -2.32 17.17 1.42
N LEU A 76 -2.70 16.01 1.94
CA LEU A 76 -3.83 15.85 2.87
C LEU A 76 -3.47 16.21 4.32
N GLY A 77 -2.22 16.62 4.60
CA GLY A 77 -1.77 17.03 5.92
C GLY A 77 -1.62 15.88 6.94
N LEU A 78 -1.59 14.63 6.47
CA LEU A 78 -1.44 13.44 7.34
C LEU A 78 0.02 13.28 7.80
N VAL A 79 0.96 13.74 6.98
CA VAL A 79 2.40 13.71 7.22
C VAL A 79 2.97 15.09 6.87
N GLY A 80 3.88 15.63 7.70
CA GLY A 80 4.42 16.98 7.49
C GLY A 80 5.30 17.14 6.24
N SER A 81 5.99 16.08 5.82
CA SER A 81 6.77 16.03 4.57
C SER A 81 7.12 14.59 4.22
N VAL A 82 7.56 14.34 2.98
CA VAL A 82 8.00 12.99 2.57
C VAL A 82 9.20 12.51 3.38
N GLY A 83 10.13 13.40 3.76
CA GLY A 83 11.32 13.05 4.55
C GLY A 83 11.03 12.56 5.97
N VAL A 84 9.81 12.75 6.48
CA VAL A 84 9.35 12.20 7.78
C VAL A 84 8.22 11.17 7.61
N HIS A 85 8.00 10.67 6.39
CA HIS A 85 6.92 9.73 6.10
C HIS A 85 7.14 8.38 6.80
N PRO A 86 6.10 7.73 7.35
CA PRO A 86 6.23 6.45 8.06
C PRO A 86 6.51 5.25 7.15
N LEU A 87 6.79 5.46 5.86
CA LEU A 87 7.02 4.39 4.88
C LEU A 87 8.16 3.44 5.30
N PRO A 88 9.33 3.92 5.78
CA PRO A 88 10.40 3.03 6.23
C PRO A 88 9.93 2.12 7.37
N ARG A 89 9.16 2.65 8.32
CA ARG A 89 8.63 1.90 9.47
C ARG A 89 7.63 0.81 9.05
N LEU A 90 6.83 1.06 8.01
CA LEU A 90 5.93 0.04 7.45
C LEU A 90 6.73 -1.14 6.87
N LEU A 91 7.80 -0.84 6.13
CA LEU A 91 8.69 -1.85 5.54
C LEU A 91 9.48 -2.62 6.60
N GLU A 92 10.03 -1.93 7.60
CA GLU A 92 10.73 -2.54 8.75
C GLU A 92 9.82 -3.49 9.54
N ALA A 93 8.51 -3.20 9.60
CA ALA A 93 7.51 -4.06 10.22
C ALA A 93 7.18 -5.31 9.39
N GLY A 94 7.73 -5.44 8.18
CA GLY A 94 7.51 -6.55 7.25
C GLY A 94 6.19 -6.45 6.48
N LEU A 95 5.54 -5.28 6.46
CA LEU A 95 4.29 -5.09 5.74
C LEU A 95 4.55 -5.04 4.23
N VAL A 96 3.61 -5.59 3.45
CA VAL A 96 3.64 -5.49 1.98
C VAL A 96 3.17 -4.11 1.58
N VAL A 97 4.07 -3.27 1.06
CA VAL A 97 3.77 -1.89 0.70
C VAL A 97 4.06 -1.63 -0.78
N SER A 98 3.15 -0.92 -1.44
CA SER A 98 3.32 -0.41 -2.80
C SER A 98 3.27 1.12 -2.81
N LEU A 99 3.97 1.75 -3.76
CA LEU A 99 3.88 3.19 -4.01
C LEU A 99 2.85 3.50 -5.08
N ASN A 100 2.01 4.50 -4.80
CA ASN A 100 0.90 4.91 -5.64
C ASN A 100 0.78 6.44 -5.62
N THR A 101 0.13 7.00 -6.65
CA THR A 101 -0.04 8.46 -6.78
C THR A 101 -1.31 8.99 -6.12
N ASP A 102 -2.26 8.11 -5.83
CA ASP A 102 -3.63 8.44 -5.43
C ASP A 102 -4.35 9.35 -6.46
N VAL A 103 -4.39 10.67 -6.25
CA VAL A 103 -5.01 11.64 -7.16
C VAL A 103 -3.95 12.56 -7.79
N PRO A 104 -3.25 12.15 -8.87
CA PRO A 104 -2.19 12.93 -9.52
C PRO A 104 -2.59 14.36 -9.92
N ALA A 105 -3.87 14.58 -10.23
CA ALA A 105 -4.37 15.89 -10.60
C ALA A 105 -4.36 16.89 -9.43
N MET A 106 -4.40 16.42 -8.18
CA MET A 106 -4.24 17.24 -6.99
C MET A 106 -2.77 17.36 -6.59
N THR A 107 -2.02 16.26 -6.56
CA THR A 107 -0.63 16.27 -6.08
C THR A 107 0.37 16.82 -7.09
N GLY A 108 0.05 16.77 -8.39
CA GLY A 108 0.98 17.10 -9.47
C GLY A 108 2.12 16.08 -9.64
N VAL A 109 2.07 14.95 -8.94
CA VAL A 109 3.14 13.94 -8.89
C VAL A 109 2.75 12.72 -9.74
N SER A 110 3.64 12.34 -10.65
CA SER A 110 3.51 11.11 -11.44
C SER A 110 3.99 9.89 -10.64
N LEU A 111 3.70 8.68 -11.10
CA LEU A 111 4.17 7.47 -10.41
C LEU A 111 5.70 7.45 -10.31
N SER A 112 6.42 7.74 -11.39
CA SER A 112 7.89 7.88 -11.33
C SER A 112 8.35 9.01 -10.41
N GLY A 113 7.52 10.04 -10.24
CA GLY A 113 7.72 11.11 -9.28
C GLY A 113 7.65 10.62 -7.83
N GLU A 114 6.69 9.75 -7.47
CA GLU A 114 6.63 9.13 -6.13
C GLU A 114 7.92 8.35 -5.83
N PHE A 115 8.40 7.56 -6.80
CA PHE A 115 9.67 6.82 -6.67
C PHE A 115 10.88 7.76 -6.54
N ALA A 116 10.88 8.88 -7.27
CA ALA A 116 11.93 9.89 -7.15
C ALA A 116 11.91 10.58 -5.77
N LEU A 117 10.73 10.89 -5.25
CA LEU A 117 10.54 11.51 -3.93
C LEU A 117 11.04 10.61 -2.81
N VAL A 118 10.67 9.32 -2.79
CA VAL A 118 11.16 8.42 -1.73
C VAL A 118 12.68 8.19 -1.84
N ARG A 119 13.24 8.23 -3.05
CA ARG A 119 14.69 8.19 -3.23
C ARG A 119 15.36 9.43 -2.64
N SER A 120 14.90 10.63 -2.99
CA SER A 120 15.56 11.87 -2.58
C SER A 120 15.34 12.20 -1.11
N GLU A 121 14.13 11.98 -0.59
CA GLU A 121 13.72 12.43 0.73
C GLU A 121 13.90 11.36 1.81
N LEU A 122 13.80 10.08 1.46
CA LEU A 122 13.96 8.95 2.40
C LEU A 122 15.24 8.13 2.15
N GLY A 123 16.00 8.44 1.10
CA GLY A 123 17.28 7.79 0.81
C GLY A 123 17.18 6.36 0.26
N PHE A 124 16.03 5.99 -0.31
CA PHE A 124 15.81 4.61 -0.79
C PHE A 124 16.77 4.24 -1.92
N SER A 125 17.41 3.08 -1.76
CA SER A 125 18.28 2.44 -2.74
C SER A 125 17.50 1.84 -3.91
N ASP A 126 18.19 1.53 -5.01
CA ASP A 126 17.59 0.83 -6.17
C ASP A 126 16.91 -0.48 -5.76
N GLY A 127 17.51 -1.21 -4.80
CA GLY A 127 16.95 -2.45 -4.27
C GLY A 127 15.63 -2.23 -3.53
N GLU A 128 15.53 -1.19 -2.71
CA GLU A 128 14.29 -0.85 -2.00
C GLU A 128 13.20 -0.36 -2.96
N LEU A 129 13.56 0.43 -3.97
CA LEU A 129 12.62 0.84 -5.02
C LEU A 129 12.12 -0.36 -5.84
N ALA A 130 13.01 -1.28 -6.22
CA ALA A 130 12.62 -2.53 -6.87
C ALA A 130 11.69 -3.36 -5.98
N GLY A 131 11.94 -3.40 -4.67
CA GLY A 131 11.10 -4.05 -3.68
C GLY A 131 9.67 -3.49 -3.66
N LEU A 132 9.53 -2.16 -3.59
CA LEU A 132 8.24 -1.47 -3.64
C LEU A 132 7.49 -1.73 -4.96
N ALA A 133 8.21 -1.66 -6.09
CA ALA A 133 7.62 -1.93 -7.40
C ALA A 133 7.15 -3.39 -7.52
N ARG A 134 7.96 -4.34 -7.04
CA ARG A 134 7.63 -5.76 -7.01
C ARG A 134 6.40 -6.03 -6.14
N ALA A 135 6.35 -5.45 -4.93
CA ALA A 135 5.22 -5.58 -4.03
C ALA A 135 3.91 -5.07 -4.66
N GLY A 136 3.97 -3.95 -5.41
CA GLY A 136 2.83 -3.46 -6.19
C GLY A 136 2.36 -4.45 -7.26
N VAL A 137 3.28 -5.09 -7.99
CA VAL A 137 2.93 -6.11 -9.00
C VAL A 137 2.37 -7.38 -8.36
N GLU A 138 3.03 -7.89 -7.33
CA GLU A 138 2.67 -9.13 -6.65
C GLU A 138 1.30 -9.01 -5.96
N SER A 139 0.99 -7.85 -5.37
CA SER A 139 -0.31 -7.54 -4.75
C SER A 139 -1.41 -7.15 -5.75
N SER A 140 -1.08 -6.92 -7.02
CA SER A 140 -2.08 -6.58 -8.05
C SER A 140 -3.07 -7.72 -8.32
N PHE A 141 -4.18 -7.43 -8.98
CA PHE A 141 -5.14 -8.44 -9.45
C PHE A 141 -4.91 -8.85 -10.91
N ALA A 142 -3.72 -8.56 -11.45
CA ALA A 142 -3.35 -8.94 -12.80
C ALA A 142 -3.20 -10.46 -12.96
N PRO A 143 -3.39 -11.01 -14.18
CA PRO A 143 -3.08 -12.41 -14.46
C PRO A 143 -1.62 -12.78 -14.17
N ALA A 144 -1.36 -14.03 -13.80
CA ALA A 144 -0.03 -14.52 -13.43
C ALA A 144 1.05 -14.19 -14.49
N VAL A 145 0.75 -14.42 -15.78
CA VAL A 145 1.67 -14.11 -16.89
C VAL A 145 2.04 -12.62 -16.95
N VAL A 146 1.12 -11.72 -16.59
CA VAL A 146 1.40 -10.28 -16.53
C VAL A 146 2.33 -9.98 -15.36
N LYS A 147 2.07 -10.58 -14.19
CA LYS A 147 2.92 -10.43 -13.00
C LYS A 147 4.33 -10.93 -13.26
N GLU A 148 4.49 -12.14 -13.80
CA GLU A 148 5.79 -12.73 -14.13
C GLU A 148 6.60 -11.84 -15.07
N ARG A 149 5.97 -11.32 -16.13
CA ARG A 149 6.62 -10.41 -17.07
C ARG A 149 7.08 -9.11 -16.38
N LEU A 150 6.22 -8.49 -15.57
CA LEU A 150 6.54 -7.24 -14.90
C LEU A 150 7.61 -7.42 -13.82
N VAL A 151 7.54 -8.48 -13.03
CA VAL A 151 8.56 -8.86 -12.05
C VAL A 151 9.91 -9.12 -12.73
N GLY A 152 9.91 -9.80 -13.88
CA GLY A 152 11.11 -9.98 -14.69
C GLY A 152 11.70 -8.66 -15.18
N GLY A 153 10.85 -7.73 -15.63
CA GLY A 153 11.28 -6.38 -16.03
C GLY A 153 11.89 -5.56 -14.88
N ILE A 154 11.32 -5.65 -13.67
CA ILE A 154 11.87 -5.01 -12.47
C ILE A 154 13.23 -5.63 -12.11
N GLY A 155 13.36 -6.96 -12.20
CA GLY A 155 14.63 -7.64 -11.98
C GLY A 155 15.71 -7.25 -12.98
N ALA A 156 15.36 -7.09 -14.25
CA ALA A 156 16.26 -6.59 -15.28
C ALA A 156 16.69 -5.14 -15.01
N TRP A 157 15.74 -4.25 -14.68
CA TRP A 157 16.05 -2.87 -14.30
C TRP A 157 17.04 -2.78 -13.13
N LEU A 158 16.87 -3.62 -12.11
CA LEU A 158 17.75 -3.66 -10.95
C LEU A 158 19.16 -4.19 -11.28
N ALA A 159 19.32 -4.99 -12.33
CA ALA A 159 20.59 -5.59 -12.71
C ALA A 159 21.48 -4.65 -13.56
N GLY A 160 20.92 -3.55 -14.10
CA GLY A 160 21.58 -2.62 -15.03
C GLY A 160 21.42 -3.02 -16.51
#